data_AF-A0A8T8X0I3-F1
#
_entry.id   AF-A0A8T8X0I3-F1
#
_cell.length_a   1.000
_cell.length_b   1.000
_cell.length_c   1.000
_cell.angle_alpha   90.00
_cell.angle_beta   90.00
_cell.angle_gamma   90.00
#
_symmetry.space_group_name_H-M   'P 1'
#
loop_
_entity.id
_entity.type
_entity.pdbx_description
1 polymer ?
#
loop_
_entity_poly.entity_id
_entity_poly.type
_entity_poly.pdbx_seq_one_letter_code
_entity_poly.pdbx_strand_id
1 'polypeptide(L)'
;MMQRLADALNIVAPRLRSFVYSGGSRGYGIYNPSGVFQPPLEESMADSLPADYAKTVAYPWFRKILTEASKDRNWTWSEVCPDAVVGFSPNGSAYSLALHWAQYLSLYAYNHRGSTDKEIEVPFPGSEAGYRSLYTPVSSEILGRISIHAALHPKSCGGKIINMLDNDTPVSASDLWPGIAGWFGLKGVGPAEDDTLKPSEYVDKYRHLFAQNGVPKGLTCGVGEGKKQLDSVGWWLTFDRQFSSKRLRSVGFTEQRDPVDGWLEAFERFRAAGIIF
;
A
#
# COMPACT_ATOMS: atom_id res chain seq x y z
N MET A 1 4.49 20.76 10.10
CA MET A 1 4.84 19.58 10.92
C MET A 1 6.31 19.20 10.76
N MET A 2 6.77 18.83 9.55
CA MET A 2 8.15 18.37 9.31
C MET A 2 9.24 19.34 9.81
N GLN A 3 9.10 20.65 9.61
CA GLN A 3 10.06 21.64 10.12
C GLN A 3 10.26 21.55 11.64
N ARG A 4 9.16 21.55 12.41
CA ARG A 4 9.21 21.44 13.88
C ARG A 4 9.88 20.14 14.33
N LEU A 5 9.64 19.04 13.61
CA LEU A 5 10.28 17.76 13.91
C LEU A 5 11.79 17.83 13.67
N ALA A 6 12.22 18.35 12.52
CA ALA A 6 13.63 18.47 12.17
C ALA A 6 14.39 19.41 13.15
N ASP A 7 13.78 20.55 13.49
CA ASP A 7 14.34 21.51 14.47
C ASP A 7 14.50 20.86 15.85
N ALA A 8 13.48 20.13 16.31
CA ALA A 8 13.53 19.42 17.59
C ALA A 8 14.63 18.34 17.59
N LEU A 9 14.74 17.54 16.52
CA LEU A 9 15.77 16.50 16.39
C LEU A 9 17.18 17.09 16.48
N ASN A 10 17.42 18.26 15.88
CA ASN A 10 18.71 18.94 15.97
C ASN A 10 19.08 19.40 17.39
N ILE A 11 18.09 19.54 18.29
CA ILE A 11 18.29 19.89 19.70
C ILE A 11 18.45 18.63 20.54
N VAL A 12 17.53 17.67 20.40
CA VAL A 12 17.40 16.54 21.35
C VAL A 12 18.16 15.28 20.93
N ALA A 13 18.60 15.17 19.68
CA ALA A 13 19.25 13.97 19.13
C ALA A 13 20.62 14.29 18.51
N PRO A 14 21.62 14.75 19.29
CA PRO A 14 22.95 15.15 18.77
C PRO A 14 23.75 14.00 18.14
N ARG A 15 23.33 12.74 18.37
CA ARG A 15 23.93 11.53 17.80
C ARG A 15 23.09 10.91 16.69
N LEU A 16 22.06 11.60 16.19
CA LEU A 16 21.27 11.16 15.05
C LEU A 16 22.21 10.92 13.84
N ARG A 17 21.92 9.89 13.05
CA ARG A 17 22.68 9.53 11.84
C ARG A 17 21.81 9.41 10.59
N SER A 18 20.57 8.98 10.74
CA SER A 18 19.64 8.82 9.63
C SER A 18 18.22 9.15 10.08
N PHE A 19 17.48 9.84 9.21
CA PHE A 19 16.07 10.12 9.34
C PHE A 19 15.33 9.52 8.14
N VAL A 20 14.59 8.43 8.35
CA VAL A 20 13.84 7.76 7.29
C VAL A 20 12.36 8.13 7.42
N TYR A 21 11.74 8.54 6.32
CA TYR A 21 10.29 8.77 6.26
C TYR A 21 9.68 8.17 5.01
N SER A 22 8.40 7.82 5.10
CA SER A 22 7.65 7.29 3.97
C SER A 22 7.10 8.42 3.09
N GLY A 23 7.46 8.37 1.81
CA GLY A 23 6.80 9.09 0.74
C GLY A 23 5.63 8.27 0.19
N GLY A 24 5.50 8.21 -1.14
CA GLY A 24 4.59 7.28 -1.81
C GLY A 24 4.27 7.71 -3.24
N SER A 25 3.50 6.89 -3.96
CA SER A 25 3.16 7.08 -5.39
C SER A 25 2.48 8.42 -5.73
N ARG A 26 1.95 9.15 -4.74
CA ARG A 26 1.56 10.55 -4.93
C ARG A 26 2.72 11.44 -5.41
N GLY A 27 3.96 11.12 -5.05
CA GLY A 27 5.19 11.74 -5.56
C GLY A 27 5.47 11.49 -7.04
N TYR A 28 4.72 10.59 -7.68
CA TYR A 28 4.79 10.30 -9.11
C TYR A 28 3.52 10.68 -9.88
N GLY A 29 2.60 11.43 -9.25
CA GLY A 29 1.43 11.89 -9.99
C GLY A 29 0.26 10.91 -10.03
N ILE A 30 0.22 9.89 -9.15
CA ILE A 30 -0.77 8.81 -9.24
C ILE A 30 -2.23 9.29 -9.36
N TYR A 31 -2.61 10.41 -8.73
CA TYR A 31 -3.98 10.93 -8.77
C TYR A 31 -4.34 11.70 -10.05
N ASN A 32 -3.41 11.86 -10.99
CA ASN A 32 -3.74 12.35 -12.32
C ASN A 32 -4.34 11.20 -13.14
N PRO A 33 -5.55 11.34 -13.71
CA PRO A 33 -6.07 10.36 -14.66
C PRO A 33 -5.05 10.07 -15.76
N SER A 34 -4.82 8.78 -16.04
CA SER A 34 -3.80 8.29 -16.99
C SER A 34 -2.33 8.40 -16.55
N GLY A 35 -2.08 8.86 -15.31
CA GLY A 35 -0.72 9.04 -14.79
C GLY A 35 -0.01 10.28 -15.33
N VAL A 36 1.17 10.56 -14.79
CA VAL A 36 2.01 11.72 -15.19
C VAL A 36 3.24 11.28 -15.98
N PHE A 37 3.79 10.11 -15.66
CA PHE A 37 5.04 9.61 -16.20
C PHE A 37 4.84 8.23 -16.83
N GLN A 38 5.71 7.88 -17.77
CA GLN A 38 5.76 6.54 -18.34
C GLN A 38 6.54 5.60 -17.41
N PRO A 39 6.00 4.44 -17.04
CA PRO A 39 6.70 3.46 -16.22
C PRO A 39 7.82 2.74 -17.01
N PRO A 40 8.81 2.13 -16.34
CA PRO A 40 8.93 2.04 -14.88
C PRO A 40 9.30 3.37 -14.25
N LEU A 41 8.63 3.70 -13.15
CA LEU A 41 8.78 4.99 -12.47
C LEU A 41 10.11 5.03 -11.71
N GLU A 42 11.03 5.88 -12.16
CA GLU A 42 12.32 6.09 -11.52
C GLU A 42 12.28 7.31 -10.59
N GLU A 43 13.07 7.30 -9.52
CA GLU A 43 13.00 8.36 -8.50
C GLU A 43 13.42 9.74 -8.99
N SER A 44 14.16 9.85 -10.10
CA SER A 44 14.46 11.13 -10.75
C SER A 44 13.20 11.82 -11.29
N MET A 45 12.13 11.07 -11.59
CA MET A 45 10.86 11.61 -12.07
C MET A 45 10.12 12.39 -10.98
N ALA A 46 10.33 12.06 -9.70
CA ALA A 46 9.66 12.72 -8.57
C ALA A 46 10.07 14.20 -8.38
N ASP A 47 11.14 14.64 -9.05
CA ASP A 47 11.57 16.04 -9.12
C ASP A 47 10.95 16.81 -10.29
N SER A 48 10.35 16.09 -11.25
CA SER A 48 9.83 16.64 -12.50
C SER A 48 8.30 16.69 -12.54
N LEU A 49 7.64 16.66 -11.38
CA LEU A 49 6.18 16.79 -11.30
C LEU A 49 5.71 18.14 -11.89
N PRO A 50 4.59 18.14 -12.64
CA PRO A 50 3.93 19.38 -13.05
C PRO A 50 3.67 20.31 -11.85
N ALA A 51 3.94 21.61 -12.01
CA ALA A 51 3.96 22.56 -10.91
C ALA A 51 2.60 22.74 -10.22
N ASP A 52 1.50 22.56 -10.94
CA ASP A 52 0.13 22.54 -10.43
C ASP A 52 -0.12 21.29 -9.56
N TYR A 53 0.30 20.12 -10.02
CA TYR A 53 0.18 18.87 -9.27
C TYR A 53 1.08 18.85 -8.04
N ALA A 54 2.34 19.31 -8.17
CA ALA A 54 3.35 19.33 -7.12
C ALA A 54 2.90 20.10 -5.87
N LYS A 55 2.05 21.13 -6.01
CA LYS A 55 1.44 21.87 -4.89
C LYS A 55 0.57 21.01 -3.99
N THR A 56 0.05 19.89 -4.51
CA THR A 56 -0.76 18.94 -3.75
C THR A 56 0.07 17.88 -3.03
N VAL A 57 1.39 17.84 -3.25
CA VAL A 57 2.29 16.81 -2.74
C VAL A 57 3.19 17.39 -1.65
N ALA A 58 3.17 16.80 -0.46
CA ALA A 58 3.99 17.28 0.65
C ALA A 58 5.48 16.85 0.55
N TYR A 59 5.77 15.74 -0.13
CA TYR A 59 7.11 15.14 -0.16
C TYR A 59 8.22 16.07 -0.68
N PRO A 60 8.05 16.83 -1.79
CA PRO A 60 9.06 17.82 -2.22
C PRO A 60 9.41 18.84 -1.12
N TRP A 61 8.43 19.28 -0.34
CA TRP A 61 8.64 20.21 0.78
C TRP A 61 9.40 19.54 1.92
N PHE A 62 9.08 18.29 2.25
CA PHE A 62 9.80 17.53 3.28
C PHE A 62 11.27 17.35 2.91
N ARG A 63 11.57 17.00 1.66
CA ARG A 63 12.94 16.89 1.14
C ARG A 63 13.72 18.18 1.31
N LYS A 64 13.12 19.32 0.95
CA LYS A 64 13.75 20.64 1.12
C LYS A 64 14.04 20.96 2.59
N ILE A 65 13.05 20.78 3.46
CA ILE A 65 13.16 21.02 4.91
C ILE A 65 14.27 20.15 5.52
N LEU A 66 14.25 18.85 5.23
CA LEU A 66 15.20 17.90 5.81
C LEU A 66 16.62 18.11 5.27
N THR A 67 16.76 18.46 4.00
CA THR A 67 18.06 18.80 3.40
C THR A 67 18.69 19.99 4.14
N GLU A 68 17.94 21.07 4.33
CA GLU A 68 18.42 22.24 5.05
C GLU A 68 18.71 21.91 6.52
N ALA A 69 17.82 21.20 7.20
CA ALA A 69 17.99 20.85 8.61
C ALA A 69 19.19 19.92 8.87
N SER A 70 19.53 19.07 7.91
CA SER A 70 20.69 18.16 7.96
C SER A 70 22.01 18.81 7.54
N LYS A 71 21.96 20.03 7.00
CA LYS A 71 23.14 20.72 6.47
C LYS A 71 24.19 20.91 7.57
N ASP A 72 25.44 20.54 7.25
CA ASP A 72 26.58 20.58 8.16
C ASP A 72 26.39 19.76 9.46
N ARG A 73 25.49 18.76 9.44
CA ARG A 73 25.26 17.81 10.53
C ARG A 73 25.74 16.40 10.17
N ASN A 74 25.81 15.54 11.19
CA ASN A 74 26.22 14.14 11.07
C ASN A 74 25.06 13.18 10.73
N TRP A 75 23.89 13.70 10.36
CA TRP A 75 22.73 12.90 9.95
C TRP A 75 22.27 13.26 8.55
N THR A 76 21.68 12.30 7.84
CA THR A 76 21.05 12.49 6.53
C THR A 76 19.62 11.98 6.55
N TRP A 77 18.83 12.30 5.54
CA TRP A 77 17.47 11.77 5.40
C TRP A 77 17.37 10.76 4.26
N SER A 78 16.38 9.88 4.30
CA SER A 78 15.98 9.05 3.16
C SER A 78 14.46 9.03 3.04
N GLU A 79 13.94 9.28 1.85
CA GLU A 79 12.53 9.08 1.53
C GLU A 79 12.37 7.66 0.99
N VAL A 80 11.57 6.83 1.64
CA VAL A 80 11.22 5.51 1.12
C VAL A 80 9.83 5.58 0.50
N CYS A 81 9.72 5.22 -0.78
CA CYS A 81 8.54 5.48 -1.60
C CYS A 81 7.83 4.18 -1.98
N PRO A 82 6.75 3.79 -1.29
CA PRO A 82 5.92 2.66 -1.68
C PRO A 82 4.87 3.05 -2.74
N ASP A 83 4.43 2.07 -3.54
CA ASP A 83 3.13 2.15 -4.22
C ASP A 83 2.02 1.64 -3.28
N ALA A 84 1.42 0.48 -3.55
CA ALA A 84 0.45 -0.14 -2.66
C ALA A 84 1.17 -0.81 -1.48
N VAL A 85 0.90 -0.34 -0.26
CA VAL A 85 1.38 -0.99 0.96
C VAL A 85 0.41 -2.07 1.38
N VAL A 86 0.89 -3.32 1.43
CA VAL A 86 0.12 -4.49 1.84
C VAL A 86 0.55 -4.89 3.25
N GLY A 87 -0.35 -4.77 4.23
CA GLY A 87 0.04 -5.03 5.61
C GLY A 87 -1.08 -5.00 6.62
N PHE A 88 -0.71 -5.40 7.83
CA PHE A 88 -1.59 -5.52 8.98
C PHE A 88 -1.67 -4.22 9.79
N SER A 89 -2.87 -3.85 10.25
CA SER A 89 -3.09 -2.73 11.17
C SER A 89 -4.02 -3.19 12.30
N PRO A 90 -3.53 -3.39 13.54
CA PRO A 90 -4.26 -4.07 14.61
C PRO A 90 -5.51 -3.34 15.11
N ASN A 91 -5.59 -2.03 14.89
CA ASN A 91 -6.66 -1.17 15.40
C ASN A 91 -7.54 -0.60 14.26
N GLY A 92 -7.49 -1.21 13.07
CA GLY A 92 -8.05 -0.62 11.86
C GLY A 92 -7.10 0.38 11.20
N SER A 93 -7.55 1.00 10.11
CA SER A 93 -6.77 1.99 9.35
C SER A 93 -7.69 2.88 8.53
N ALA A 94 -7.32 4.14 8.33
CA ALA A 94 -8.08 5.01 7.43
C ALA A 94 -7.95 4.57 5.96
N TYR A 95 -6.86 3.90 5.57
CA TYR A 95 -6.52 3.64 4.15
C TYR A 95 -5.87 2.26 3.90
N SER A 96 -6.23 1.21 4.65
CA SER A 96 -5.67 -0.14 4.43
C SER A 96 -6.49 -0.93 3.42
N LEU A 97 -5.95 -1.10 2.20
CA LEU A 97 -6.56 -1.94 1.16
C LEU A 97 -6.59 -3.42 1.57
N ALA A 98 -5.56 -3.91 2.23
CA ALA A 98 -5.51 -5.28 2.77
C ALA A 98 -6.65 -5.53 3.76
N LEU A 99 -6.88 -4.61 4.71
CA LEU A 99 -8.01 -4.73 5.63
C LEU A 99 -9.36 -4.63 4.90
N HIS A 100 -9.47 -3.71 3.94
CA HIS A 100 -10.68 -3.49 3.15
C HIS A 100 -11.15 -4.77 2.46
N TRP A 101 -10.25 -5.41 1.72
CA TRP A 101 -10.55 -6.65 1.03
C TRP A 101 -10.66 -7.83 1.99
N ALA A 102 -9.89 -7.89 3.07
CA ALA A 102 -10.02 -8.96 4.06
C ALA A 102 -11.41 -9.03 4.69
N GLN A 103 -11.96 -7.88 5.12
CA GLN A 103 -13.30 -7.85 5.71
C GLN A 103 -14.38 -8.18 4.67
N TYR A 104 -14.26 -7.64 3.46
CA TYR A 104 -15.17 -7.92 2.36
C TYR A 104 -15.20 -9.41 2.02
N LEU A 105 -14.04 -10.01 1.73
CA LEU A 105 -13.92 -11.40 1.30
C LEU A 105 -14.26 -12.37 2.44
N SER A 106 -13.91 -12.06 3.69
CA SER A 106 -14.30 -12.86 4.85
C SER A 106 -15.82 -12.92 5.03
N LEU A 107 -16.52 -11.78 4.94
CA LEU A 107 -17.98 -11.73 4.99
C LEU A 107 -18.63 -12.39 3.77
N TYR A 108 -18.08 -12.15 2.58
CA TYR A 108 -18.57 -12.73 1.34
C TYR A 108 -18.48 -14.25 1.37
N ALA A 109 -17.32 -14.79 1.77
CA ALA A 109 -17.13 -16.22 1.98
C ALA A 109 -18.11 -16.75 3.01
N TYR A 110 -18.25 -16.11 4.17
CA TYR A 110 -19.16 -16.52 5.23
C TYR A 110 -20.62 -16.60 4.76
N ASN A 111 -21.11 -15.57 4.07
CA ASN A 111 -22.50 -15.50 3.60
C ASN A 111 -22.85 -16.54 2.55
N HIS A 112 -21.87 -16.99 1.76
CA HIS A 112 -22.08 -17.97 0.69
C HIS A 112 -21.73 -19.40 1.12
N ARG A 113 -21.30 -19.62 2.38
CA ARG A 113 -21.07 -20.98 2.91
C ARG A 113 -22.35 -21.81 2.80
N GLY A 114 -22.22 -23.04 2.33
CA GLY A 114 -23.32 -24.01 2.25
C GLY A 114 -24.42 -23.68 1.23
N SER A 115 -24.22 -22.66 0.38
CA SER A 115 -25.22 -22.26 -0.62
C SER A 115 -25.25 -23.17 -1.84
N THR A 116 -24.13 -23.82 -2.20
CA THR A 116 -24.02 -24.74 -3.34
C THR A 116 -22.83 -25.69 -3.20
N ASP A 117 -22.86 -26.85 -3.87
CA ASP A 117 -21.68 -27.71 -4.10
C ASP A 117 -20.68 -27.11 -5.11
N LYS A 118 -20.98 -25.95 -5.68
CA LYS A 118 -20.15 -25.25 -6.65
C LYS A 118 -19.19 -24.29 -5.96
N GLU A 119 -18.04 -24.09 -6.58
CA GLU A 119 -17.07 -23.08 -6.19
C GLU A 119 -17.69 -21.68 -6.28
N ILE A 120 -17.53 -20.88 -5.22
CA ILE A 120 -18.12 -19.55 -5.13
C ILE A 120 -17.18 -18.54 -5.79
N GLU A 121 -17.63 -17.96 -6.89
CA GLU A 121 -16.89 -16.92 -7.60
C GLU A 121 -17.05 -15.55 -6.94
N VAL A 122 -15.98 -14.77 -6.93
CA VAL A 122 -15.97 -13.37 -6.49
C VAL A 122 -15.28 -12.49 -7.55
N PRO A 123 -16.04 -11.66 -8.26
CA PRO A 123 -15.46 -10.73 -9.24
C PRO A 123 -14.52 -9.71 -8.60
N PHE A 124 -13.47 -9.32 -9.32
CA PHE A 124 -12.63 -8.20 -8.93
C PHE A 124 -13.45 -6.90 -8.89
N PRO A 125 -13.43 -6.12 -7.78
CA PRO A 125 -14.14 -4.86 -7.69
C PRO A 125 -13.41 -3.79 -8.49
N GLY A 126 -13.68 -3.75 -9.79
CA GLY A 126 -13.02 -2.82 -10.69
C GLY A 126 -13.48 -2.91 -12.14
N SER A 127 -12.69 -2.27 -12.99
CA SER A 127 -12.79 -2.34 -14.45
C SER A 127 -11.75 -3.30 -15.02
N GLU A 128 -11.94 -3.75 -16.26
CA GLU A 128 -10.96 -4.61 -16.94
C GLU A 128 -9.59 -3.91 -17.10
N ALA A 129 -9.60 -2.59 -17.34
CA ALA A 129 -8.38 -1.81 -17.43
C ALA A 129 -7.63 -1.77 -16.08
N GLY A 130 -8.33 -1.52 -14.97
CA GLY A 130 -7.74 -1.55 -13.63
C GLY A 130 -7.30 -2.95 -13.20
N TYR A 131 -8.02 -3.99 -13.65
CA TYR A 131 -7.68 -5.38 -13.38
C TYR A 131 -6.33 -5.78 -13.99
N ARG A 132 -6.01 -5.23 -15.18
CA ARG A 132 -4.79 -5.56 -15.95
C ARG A 132 -3.62 -4.60 -15.76
N SER A 133 -3.84 -3.41 -15.20
CA SER A 133 -2.80 -2.40 -15.04
C SER A 133 -1.69 -2.85 -14.10
N LEU A 134 -0.43 -2.62 -14.51
CA LEU A 134 0.76 -3.08 -13.79
C LEU A 134 1.19 -2.14 -12.66
N TYR A 135 1.62 -2.73 -11.56
CA TYR A 135 2.14 -2.03 -10.39
C TYR A 135 3.10 -2.91 -9.57
N THR A 136 3.72 -2.31 -8.56
CA THR A 136 4.71 -2.98 -7.69
C THR A 136 4.34 -2.73 -6.23
N PRO A 137 3.55 -3.62 -5.60
CA PRO A 137 3.24 -3.48 -4.18
C PRO A 137 4.48 -3.72 -3.32
N VAL A 138 4.36 -3.32 -2.05
CA VAL A 138 5.33 -3.69 -1.02
C VAL A 138 4.60 -4.16 0.24
N SER A 139 4.99 -5.32 0.72
CA SER A 139 4.54 -5.88 1.98
C SER A 139 5.07 -5.08 3.17
N SER A 140 4.34 -5.06 4.28
CA SER A 140 4.80 -4.37 5.50
C SER A 140 6.13 -4.91 6.03
N GLU A 141 6.44 -6.18 5.77
CA GLU A 141 7.72 -6.79 6.12
C GLU A 141 8.88 -6.21 5.29
N ILE A 142 8.79 -6.27 3.96
CA ILE A 142 9.82 -5.71 3.08
C ILE A 142 9.91 -4.19 3.26
N LEU A 143 8.78 -3.50 3.45
CA LEU A 143 8.76 -2.08 3.76
C LEU A 143 9.60 -1.76 5.01
N GLY A 144 9.38 -2.51 6.09
CA GLY A 144 10.14 -2.35 7.33
C GLY A 144 11.63 -2.65 7.12
N ARG A 145 11.96 -3.72 6.40
CA ARG A 145 13.36 -4.11 6.10
C ARG A 145 14.09 -3.08 5.24
N ILE A 146 13.44 -2.54 4.20
CA ILE A 146 14.01 -1.45 3.38
C ILE A 146 14.21 -0.19 4.22
N SER A 147 13.26 0.12 5.11
CA SER A 147 13.36 1.29 6.00
C SER A 147 14.54 1.16 6.97
N ILE A 148 14.74 -0.03 7.55
CA ILE A 148 15.90 -0.35 8.37
C ILE A 148 17.19 -0.28 7.54
N HIS A 149 17.19 -0.83 6.32
CA HIS A 149 18.33 -0.75 5.42
C HIS A 149 18.74 0.69 5.11
N ALA A 150 17.77 1.55 4.78
CA ALA A 150 18.00 2.97 4.54
C ALA A 150 18.56 3.69 5.78
N ALA A 151 18.05 3.36 6.97
CA ALA A 151 18.51 3.91 8.23
C ALA A 151 19.97 3.52 8.56
N LEU A 152 20.35 2.27 8.27
CA LEU A 152 21.66 1.71 8.58
C LEU A 152 22.74 2.04 7.52
N HIS A 153 22.34 2.47 6.32
CA HIS A 153 23.26 2.79 5.23
C HIS A 153 23.17 4.25 4.74
N PRO A 154 23.33 5.27 5.63
CA PRO A 154 23.17 6.68 5.26
C PRO A 154 24.17 7.16 4.20
N LYS A 155 25.31 6.46 4.01
CA LYS A 155 26.28 6.77 2.95
C LYS A 155 25.73 6.48 1.55
N SER A 156 25.01 5.37 1.37
CA SER A 156 24.43 4.99 0.08
C SER A 156 22.99 5.50 -0.08
N CYS A 157 22.24 5.67 1.02
CA CYS A 157 20.82 6.02 1.01
C CYS A 157 20.52 7.48 1.36
N GLY A 158 21.46 8.20 1.99
CA GLY A 158 21.23 9.57 2.47
C GLY A 158 21.02 10.58 1.35
N GLY A 159 20.08 11.50 1.54
CA GLY A 159 19.69 12.54 0.59
C GLY A 159 18.91 12.00 -0.62
N LYS A 160 18.36 10.78 -0.55
CA LYS A 160 17.74 10.10 -1.70
C LYS A 160 16.30 9.69 -1.42
N ILE A 161 15.54 9.66 -2.50
CA ILE A 161 14.31 8.86 -2.59
C ILE A 161 14.69 7.44 -3.00
N ILE A 162 14.04 6.43 -2.42
CA ILE A 162 14.25 5.01 -2.72
C ILE A 162 12.87 4.38 -2.91
N ASN A 163 12.57 3.89 -4.12
CA ASN A 163 11.37 3.11 -4.40
C ASN A 163 11.36 1.80 -3.60
N MET A 164 10.19 1.42 -3.12
CA MET A 164 9.98 0.20 -2.34
C MET A 164 9.08 -0.76 -3.10
N LEU A 165 9.51 -2.01 -3.21
CA LEU A 165 8.78 -3.07 -3.88
C LEU A 165 9.20 -4.43 -3.34
N ASP A 166 8.25 -5.36 -3.27
CA ASP A 166 8.52 -6.76 -2.88
C ASP A 166 9.34 -7.50 -3.93
N ASN A 167 9.10 -7.24 -5.21
CA ASN A 167 9.68 -8.00 -6.32
C ASN A 167 9.98 -7.07 -7.51
N ASP A 168 11.07 -7.34 -8.23
CA ASP A 168 11.43 -6.61 -9.45
C ASP A 168 10.42 -6.82 -10.59
N THR A 169 9.70 -7.94 -10.58
CA THR A 169 8.64 -8.24 -11.54
C THR A 169 7.35 -7.54 -11.11
N PRO A 170 6.81 -6.62 -11.93
CA PRO A 170 5.53 -6.00 -11.63
C PRO A 170 4.38 -7.01 -11.75
N VAL A 171 3.29 -6.71 -11.07
CA VAL A 171 2.06 -7.52 -11.05
C VAL A 171 0.86 -6.66 -11.38
N SER A 172 -0.22 -7.29 -11.80
CA SER A 172 -1.54 -6.69 -11.96
C SER A 172 -2.49 -7.21 -10.88
N ALA A 173 -3.69 -6.64 -10.79
CA ALA A 173 -4.72 -7.25 -9.95
C ALA A 173 -5.14 -8.63 -10.48
N SER A 174 -5.02 -8.89 -11.79
CA SER A 174 -5.30 -10.20 -12.37
C SER A 174 -4.36 -11.31 -11.95
N ASP A 175 -3.12 -10.97 -11.58
CA ASP A 175 -2.16 -11.92 -11.04
C ASP A 175 -2.43 -12.25 -9.56
N LEU A 176 -2.92 -11.26 -8.81
CA LEU A 176 -3.07 -11.35 -7.35
C LEU A 176 -4.46 -11.79 -6.89
N TRP A 177 -5.52 -11.34 -7.57
CA TRP A 177 -6.90 -11.50 -7.13
C TRP A 177 -7.32 -12.97 -6.94
N PRO A 178 -6.94 -13.92 -7.82
CA PRO A 178 -7.23 -15.34 -7.59
C PRO A 178 -6.60 -15.88 -6.30
N GLY A 179 -5.35 -15.52 -6.01
CA GLY A 179 -4.66 -15.94 -4.78
C GLY A 179 -5.25 -15.28 -3.52
N ILE A 180 -5.58 -13.99 -3.62
CA ILE A 180 -6.23 -13.21 -2.55
C ILE A 180 -7.59 -13.82 -2.20
N ALA A 181 -8.44 -14.08 -3.19
CA ALA A 181 -9.75 -14.69 -2.99
C ALA A 181 -9.64 -16.16 -2.51
N GLY A 182 -8.68 -16.90 -3.07
CA GLY A 182 -8.44 -18.31 -2.75
C GLY A 182 -8.13 -18.54 -1.27
N TRP A 183 -7.47 -17.61 -0.60
CA TRP A 183 -7.21 -17.69 0.85
C TRP A 183 -8.50 -17.75 1.68
N PHE A 184 -9.59 -17.15 1.19
CA PHE A 184 -10.92 -17.20 1.81
C PHE A 184 -11.78 -18.39 1.33
N GLY A 185 -11.24 -19.27 0.48
CA GLY A 185 -11.97 -20.36 -0.14
C GLY A 185 -12.90 -19.92 -1.28
N LEU A 186 -12.59 -18.78 -1.92
CA LEU A 186 -13.35 -18.22 -3.04
C LEU A 186 -12.54 -18.32 -4.34
N LYS A 187 -13.22 -18.41 -5.48
CA LYS A 187 -12.58 -18.28 -6.80
C LYS A 187 -12.61 -16.83 -7.25
N GLY A 188 -11.47 -16.16 -7.16
CA GLY A 188 -11.31 -14.82 -7.71
C GLY A 188 -11.41 -14.84 -9.24
N VAL A 189 -12.34 -14.08 -9.80
CA VAL A 189 -12.50 -13.91 -11.26
C VAL A 189 -12.33 -12.46 -11.66
N GLY A 190 -12.24 -12.21 -12.97
CA GLY A 190 -12.19 -10.85 -13.52
C GLY A 190 -13.40 -10.00 -13.13
N PRO A 191 -13.37 -8.69 -13.42
CA PRO A 191 -14.49 -7.81 -13.15
C PRO A 191 -15.73 -8.26 -13.92
N ALA A 192 -16.90 -8.10 -13.31
CA ALA A 192 -18.21 -8.40 -13.89
C ALA A 192 -19.00 -7.10 -14.10
N GLU A 193 -19.91 -7.08 -15.08
CA GLU A 193 -20.79 -5.93 -15.36
C GLU A 193 -21.95 -5.78 -14.37
N ASP A 194 -22.15 -6.77 -13.50
CA ASP A 194 -23.29 -6.83 -12.59
C ASP A 194 -23.23 -5.78 -11.47
N ASP A 195 -24.41 -5.30 -11.08
CA ASP A 195 -24.64 -4.31 -10.03
C ASP A 195 -24.44 -4.93 -8.63
N THR A 196 -23.20 -5.31 -8.35
CA THR A 196 -22.77 -5.86 -7.06
C THR A 196 -22.43 -4.73 -6.10
N LEU A 197 -22.77 -4.92 -4.81
CA LEU A 197 -22.38 -3.98 -3.76
C LEU A 197 -20.87 -3.78 -3.77
N LYS A 198 -20.42 -2.53 -3.64
CA LYS A 198 -19.00 -2.26 -3.44
C LYS A 198 -18.50 -2.91 -2.15
N PRO A 199 -17.20 -3.21 -2.02
CA PRO A 199 -16.67 -3.84 -0.82
C PRO A 199 -17.06 -3.11 0.47
N SER A 200 -17.00 -1.77 0.52
CA SER A 200 -17.40 -1.02 1.72
C SER A 200 -18.90 -1.15 2.04
N GLU A 201 -19.75 -1.17 1.02
CA GLU A 201 -21.21 -1.29 1.15
C GLU A 201 -21.59 -2.70 1.61
N TYR A 202 -20.91 -3.72 1.07
CA TYR A 202 -21.06 -5.11 1.49
C TYR A 202 -20.64 -5.28 2.96
N VAL A 203 -19.49 -4.72 3.35
CA VAL A 203 -19.02 -4.73 4.74
C VAL A 203 -20.02 -4.02 5.64
N ASP A 204 -20.49 -2.82 5.29
CA ASP A 204 -21.46 -2.08 6.11
C ASP A 204 -22.77 -2.85 6.31
N LYS A 205 -23.24 -3.58 5.29
CA LYS A 205 -24.44 -4.42 5.34
C LYS A 205 -24.26 -5.63 6.27
N TYR A 206 -23.12 -6.31 6.20
CA TYR A 206 -22.93 -7.63 6.82
C TYR A 206 -22.01 -7.67 8.04
N ARG A 207 -21.32 -6.58 8.40
CA ARG A 207 -20.37 -6.54 9.53
C ARG A 207 -20.97 -6.98 10.87
N HIS A 208 -22.28 -6.88 11.05
CA HIS A 208 -22.98 -7.38 12.25
C HIS A 208 -22.73 -8.87 12.51
N LEU A 209 -22.46 -9.66 11.46
CA LEU A 209 -22.14 -11.08 11.55
C LEU A 209 -20.84 -11.33 12.30
N PHE A 210 -19.87 -10.41 12.26
CA PHE A 210 -18.64 -10.55 13.04
C PHE A 210 -18.94 -10.67 14.54
N ALA A 211 -19.75 -9.77 15.10
CA ALA A 211 -20.11 -9.82 16.51
C ALA A 211 -20.98 -11.04 16.86
N GLN A 212 -21.92 -11.41 15.99
CA GLN A 212 -22.78 -12.59 16.21
C GLN A 212 -21.97 -13.91 16.26
N ASN A 213 -20.79 -13.93 15.65
CA ASN A 213 -19.92 -15.11 15.56
C ASN A 213 -18.62 -14.96 16.39
N GLY A 214 -18.62 -14.13 17.44
CA GLY A 214 -17.49 -14.06 18.37
C GLY A 214 -16.26 -13.28 17.89
N VAL A 215 -16.40 -12.46 16.85
CA VAL A 215 -15.35 -11.61 16.25
C VAL A 215 -15.70 -10.11 16.45
N PRO A 216 -15.90 -9.62 17.69
CA PRO A 216 -16.45 -8.28 17.90
C PRO A 216 -15.57 -7.14 17.38
N LYS A 217 -14.25 -7.34 17.26
CA LYS A 217 -13.36 -6.32 16.70
C LYS A 217 -13.59 -6.09 15.20
N GLY A 218 -14.22 -7.03 14.49
CA GLY A 218 -14.63 -6.79 13.09
C GLY A 218 -15.60 -5.61 12.94
N LEU A 219 -16.30 -5.21 14.00
CA LEU A 219 -17.15 -4.02 14.01
C LEU A 219 -16.37 -2.72 14.22
N THR A 220 -15.30 -2.74 15.01
CA THR A 220 -14.60 -1.54 15.49
C THR A 220 -13.26 -1.29 14.79
N CYS A 221 -12.65 -2.33 14.23
CA CYS A 221 -11.31 -2.29 13.62
C CYS A 221 -11.40 -2.45 12.10
N GLY A 222 -12.21 -1.62 11.45
CA GLY A 222 -12.37 -1.60 10.00
C GLY A 222 -11.64 -0.45 9.30
N VAL A 223 -11.95 -0.26 8.02
CA VAL A 223 -11.48 0.91 7.27
C VAL A 223 -12.31 2.14 7.61
N GLY A 224 -11.63 3.24 7.95
CA GLY A 224 -12.25 4.54 8.25
C GLY A 224 -12.55 5.39 7.01
N GLU A 225 -12.05 6.63 7.04
CA GLU A 225 -12.38 7.69 6.08
C GLU A 225 -12.08 7.34 4.61
N GLY A 226 -11.06 6.51 4.35
CA GLY A 226 -10.64 6.14 3.01
C GLY A 226 -11.49 5.07 2.31
N LYS A 227 -12.51 4.49 2.95
CA LYS A 227 -13.24 3.34 2.40
C LYS A 227 -13.80 3.57 0.99
N LYS A 228 -14.33 4.76 0.70
CA LYS A 228 -14.86 5.11 -0.64
C LYS A 228 -13.77 5.21 -1.70
N GLN A 229 -12.58 5.66 -1.32
CA GLN A 229 -11.43 5.71 -2.21
C GLN A 229 -10.87 4.31 -2.48
N LEU A 230 -10.89 3.44 -1.47
CA LEU A 230 -10.49 2.04 -1.63
C LEU A 230 -11.49 1.27 -2.50
N ASP A 231 -12.79 1.56 -2.39
CA ASP A 231 -13.78 1.01 -3.32
C ASP A 231 -13.48 1.39 -4.76
N SER A 232 -12.98 2.60 -5.04
CA SER A 232 -12.76 3.02 -6.42
C SER A 232 -11.43 2.54 -7.01
N VAL A 233 -10.54 1.91 -6.22
CA VAL A 233 -9.16 1.60 -6.63
C VAL A 233 -9.07 0.88 -7.99
N GLY A 234 -9.95 -0.09 -8.26
CA GLY A 234 -10.00 -0.85 -9.51
C GLY A 234 -10.60 -0.10 -10.72
N TRP A 235 -11.12 1.11 -10.52
CA TRP A 235 -11.77 1.92 -11.56
C TRP A 235 -10.96 3.15 -11.98
N TRP A 236 -10.07 3.68 -11.13
CA TRP A 236 -9.28 4.88 -11.48
C TRP A 236 -7.79 4.61 -11.70
N LEU A 237 -7.25 3.51 -11.17
CA LEU A 237 -5.88 3.06 -11.44
C LEU A 237 -5.82 2.18 -12.69
N THR A 238 -6.27 2.74 -13.82
CA THR A 238 -6.40 2.06 -15.11
C THR A 238 -5.19 2.27 -16.03
N PHE A 239 -4.01 2.48 -15.44
CA PHE A 239 -2.76 2.71 -16.14
C PHE A 239 -1.60 2.07 -15.38
N ASP A 240 -0.57 1.69 -16.14
CA ASP A 240 0.66 1.11 -15.63
C ASP A 240 1.45 2.15 -14.79
N ARG A 241 1.92 1.73 -13.63
CA ARG A 241 2.60 2.60 -12.65
C ARG A 241 3.69 1.89 -11.84
N GLN A 242 4.18 0.77 -12.32
CA GLN A 242 5.24 -0.01 -11.70
C GLN A 242 6.49 0.82 -11.45
N PHE A 243 7.10 0.64 -10.28
CA PHE A 243 8.31 1.36 -9.90
C PHE A 243 9.55 0.64 -10.44
N SER A 244 10.58 1.42 -10.77
CA SER A 244 11.91 0.87 -11.04
C SER A 244 12.59 0.46 -9.73
N SER A 245 13.15 -0.75 -9.69
CA SER A 245 13.96 -1.23 -8.55
C SER A 245 15.44 -0.84 -8.65
N LYS A 246 15.87 -0.23 -9.76
CA LYS A 246 17.28 0.03 -10.07
C LYS A 246 18.04 0.70 -8.92
N ARG A 247 17.43 1.70 -8.28
CA ARG A 247 18.07 2.39 -7.14
C ARG A 247 18.03 1.56 -5.87
N LEU A 248 16.92 0.90 -5.57
CA LEU A 248 16.80 0.00 -4.42
C LEU A 248 17.90 -1.08 -4.46
N ARG A 249 18.13 -1.68 -5.63
CA ARG A 249 19.18 -2.67 -5.84
C ARG A 249 20.58 -2.05 -5.77
N SER A 250 20.78 -0.86 -6.36
CA SER A 250 22.10 -0.21 -6.35
C SER A 250 22.55 0.27 -4.97
N VAL A 251 21.63 0.51 -4.03
CA VAL A 251 21.96 0.79 -2.62
C VAL A 251 22.17 -0.48 -1.78
N GLY A 252 22.13 -1.66 -2.40
CA GLY A 252 22.49 -2.95 -1.80
C GLY A 252 21.33 -3.74 -1.18
N PHE A 253 20.08 -3.30 -1.34
CA PHE A 253 18.93 -4.08 -0.86
C PHE A 253 18.47 -5.06 -1.95
N THR A 254 18.75 -6.35 -1.79
CA THR A 254 18.48 -7.39 -2.79
C THR A 254 17.38 -8.37 -2.41
N GLU A 255 16.83 -8.27 -1.19
CA GLU A 255 15.73 -9.12 -0.75
C GLU A 255 14.51 -8.91 -1.65
N GLN A 256 13.88 -10.03 -2.02
CA GLN A 256 12.69 -10.10 -2.85
C GLN A 256 11.78 -11.21 -2.32
N ARG A 257 10.48 -11.05 -2.54
CA ARG A 257 9.47 -12.07 -2.20
C ARG A 257 8.33 -12.06 -3.22
N ASP A 258 7.47 -13.08 -3.17
CA ASP A 258 6.23 -13.05 -3.93
C ASP A 258 5.28 -11.99 -3.30
N PRO A 259 4.77 -11.03 -4.09
CA PRO A 259 3.79 -10.07 -3.61
C PRO A 259 2.54 -10.69 -2.98
N VAL A 260 2.09 -11.87 -3.43
CA VAL A 260 0.88 -12.51 -2.89
C VAL A 260 1.05 -12.87 -1.41
N ASP A 261 2.25 -13.28 -1.01
CA ASP A 261 2.52 -13.71 0.37
C ASP A 261 2.28 -12.58 1.37
N GLY A 262 2.58 -11.33 0.99
CA GLY A 262 2.31 -10.16 1.83
C GLY A 262 0.83 -9.96 2.14
N TRP A 263 -0.06 -10.32 1.20
CA TRP A 263 -1.51 -10.31 1.41
C TRP A 263 -1.93 -11.42 2.36
N LEU A 264 -1.47 -12.64 2.12
CA LEU A 264 -1.85 -13.80 2.91
C LEU A 264 -1.40 -13.66 4.37
N GLU A 265 -0.19 -13.13 4.60
CA GLU A 265 0.31 -12.81 5.93
C GLU A 265 -0.51 -11.71 6.62
N ALA A 266 -0.93 -10.68 5.88
CA ALA A 266 -1.79 -9.64 6.43
C ALA A 266 -3.15 -10.24 6.86
N PHE A 267 -3.75 -11.09 6.03
CA PHE A 267 -5.01 -11.78 6.34
C PHE A 267 -4.88 -12.69 7.56
N GLU A 268 -3.81 -13.48 7.65
CA GLU A 268 -3.53 -14.29 8.84
C GLU A 268 -3.49 -13.43 10.11
N ARG A 269 -2.78 -12.29 10.06
CA ARG A 269 -2.69 -11.39 11.20
C ARG A 269 -4.04 -10.74 11.54
N PHE A 270 -4.87 -10.40 10.56
CA PHE A 270 -6.23 -9.91 10.80
C PHE A 270 -7.12 -10.98 11.45
N ARG A 271 -7.02 -12.24 11.01
CA ARG A 271 -7.74 -13.37 11.61
C ARG A 271 -7.27 -13.63 13.04
N ALA A 272 -5.97 -13.73 13.27
CA ALA A 272 -5.39 -13.90 14.60
C ALA A 272 -5.74 -12.75 15.56
N ALA A 273 -5.93 -11.53 15.03
CA ALA A 273 -6.36 -10.37 15.80
C ALA A 273 -7.87 -10.36 16.11
N GLY A 274 -8.67 -11.26 15.51
CA GLY A 274 -10.12 -11.34 15.64
C GLY A 274 -10.85 -10.20 14.92
N ILE A 275 -10.33 -9.75 13.77
CA ILE A 275 -10.92 -8.68 12.94
C ILE A 275 -11.75 -9.25 11.77
N ILE A 276 -11.41 -10.46 11.34
CA ILE A 276 -12.10 -11.26 10.33
C ILE A 276 -12.32 -12.69 10.88
N PHE A 277 -13.13 -13.50 10.22
CA PHE A 277 -13.32 -14.92 10.56
C PHE A 277 -12.05 -15.77 10.35
#